data_AF-A0A944FW20-F1
#
_entry.id   AF-A0A944FW20-F1
#
_cell.length_a   1.000
_cell.length_b   1.000
_cell.length_c   1.000
_cell.angle_alpha   90.00
_cell.angle_beta   90.00
_cell.angle_gamma   90.00
#
_symmetry.space_group_name_H-M   'P 1'
#
loop_
_entity.id
_entity.type
_entity.pdbx_description
1 polymer ?
#
loop_
_entity_poly.entity_id
_entity_poly.type
_entity_poly.pdbx_seq_one_letter_code
_entity_poly.pdbx_strand_id
1 'polypeptide(L)'
;MKTEKTFNYQLLYRRTCLIIYDVASVLMASFFAIAMRYEFELEMIPDYFLNTIIRFLPFNVLITLAIFYFFKMYNSLWAFAGETELQNVIVSCFLSAAINGIGLNITKVEAKAVPDSYYFMYAFSLVTLIFASRFSYRFFRSRKHKLQNKHNTTRVMIIGAGDAGNSIIKEIVTSNFSTMTVACIIDDDKTKWGSFIQGIKVIGGREKILECADVYSI
;
A
#
# COMPACT_ATOMS: atom_id res chain seq x y z
N MET A 1 28.61 26.61 5.56
CA MET A 1 27.71 26.72 4.39
C MET A 1 26.39 26.04 4.77
N LYS A 2 25.33 26.80 5.10
CA LYS A 2 24.00 26.24 5.40
C LYS A 2 23.39 25.81 4.06
N THR A 3 23.17 24.51 3.88
CA THR A 3 22.41 24.00 2.73
C THR A 3 20.97 24.51 2.87
N GLU A 4 20.58 25.45 2.03
CA GLU A 4 19.18 25.82 1.87
C GLU A 4 18.41 24.58 1.45
N LYS A 5 17.53 24.07 2.33
CA LYS A 5 16.62 22.99 1.98
C LYS A 5 15.64 23.53 0.96
N THR A 6 15.91 23.30 -0.33
CA THR A 6 14.97 23.59 -1.41
C THR A 6 13.63 22.93 -1.07
N PHE A 7 12.58 23.74 -0.93
CA PHE A 7 11.25 23.27 -0.58
C PHE A 7 10.77 22.25 -1.63
N ASN A 8 10.52 21.01 -1.21
CA ASN A 8 10.18 19.94 -2.13
C ASN A 8 8.67 19.96 -2.45
N TYR A 9 8.29 20.78 -3.43
CA TYR A 9 6.90 20.92 -3.89
C TYR A 9 6.25 19.60 -4.34
N GLN A 10 7.03 18.66 -4.89
CA GLN A 10 6.52 17.34 -5.30
C GLN A 10 6.07 16.50 -4.10
N LEU A 11 6.83 16.55 -3.00
CA LEU A 11 6.48 15.86 -1.76
C LEU A 11 5.23 16.49 -1.13
N LEU A 12 5.12 17.82 -1.15
CA LEU A 12 3.94 18.53 -0.64
C LEU A 12 2.68 18.14 -1.43
N TYR A 13 2.71 18.26 -2.76
CA TYR A 13 1.57 17.92 -3.62
C TYR A 13 1.09 16.49 -3.39
N ARG A 14 2.03 15.53 -3.34
CA ARG A 14 1.71 14.13 -3.06
C ARG A 14 1.03 13.95 -1.71
N ARG A 15 1.52 14.59 -0.65
CA ARG A 15 0.91 14.51 0.69
C ARG A 15 -0.50 15.10 0.70
N THR A 16 -0.68 16.26 0.06
CA THR A 16 -1.99 16.90 -0.02
C THR A 16 -3.00 16.03 -0.78
N CYS A 17 -2.63 15.44 -1.92
CA CYS A 17 -3.50 14.51 -2.64
C CYS A 17 -3.87 13.28 -1.80
N LEU A 18 -2.93 12.74 -1.02
CA LEU A 18 -3.20 11.62 -0.12
C LEU A 18 -4.17 12.00 1.00
N ILE A 19 -4.00 13.17 1.62
CA ILE A 19 -4.91 13.68 2.65
C ILE A 19 -6.32 13.85 2.07
N ILE A 20 -6.45 14.45 0.88
CA ILE A 20 -7.75 14.61 0.21
C ILE A 20 -8.40 13.25 -0.05
N TYR A 21 -7.62 12.27 -0.53
CA TYR A 21 -8.13 10.92 -0.74
C TYR A 21 -8.57 10.25 0.57
N ASP A 22 -7.82 10.43 1.66
CA ASP A 22 -8.17 9.85 2.97
C ASP A 22 -9.44 10.48 3.55
N VAL A 23 -9.61 11.80 3.38
CA VAL A 23 -10.88 12.47 3.73
C VAL A 23 -12.02 11.86 2.93
N ALA A 24 -11.89 11.76 1.60
CA ALA A 24 -12.91 11.14 0.75
C ALA A 24 -13.17 9.67 1.16
N SER A 25 -12.14 8.94 1.55
CA SER A 25 -12.24 7.54 1.98
C SER A 25 -13.06 7.40 3.26
N VAL A 26 -12.87 8.28 4.24
CA VAL A 26 -13.68 8.29 5.47
C VAL A 26 -15.14 8.58 5.15
N LEU A 27 -15.41 9.58 4.30
CA LEU A 27 -16.77 9.92 3.88
C LEU A 27 -17.45 8.75 3.14
N MET A 28 -16.75 8.15 2.17
CA MET A 28 -17.23 7.00 1.40
C MET A 28 -17.40 5.76 2.26
N ALA A 29 -16.50 5.51 3.23
CA ALA A 29 -16.63 4.38 4.15
C ALA A 29 -17.87 4.52 5.05
N SER A 30 -18.13 5.72 5.58
CA SER A 30 -19.34 5.99 6.36
C SER A 30 -20.61 5.84 5.50
N PHE A 31 -20.60 6.34 4.27
CA PHE A 31 -21.71 6.16 3.33
C PHE A 31 -21.94 4.69 2.94
N PHE A 32 -20.89 3.96 2.57
CA PHE A 32 -21.02 2.55 2.21
C PHE A 32 -21.46 1.68 3.38
N ALA A 33 -21.01 1.99 4.59
CA ALA A 33 -21.41 1.25 5.78
C ALA A 33 -22.92 1.35 6.04
N ILE A 34 -23.50 2.54 5.86
CA ILE A 34 -24.95 2.72 6.00
C ILE A 34 -25.71 2.16 4.80
N ALA A 35 -25.23 2.38 3.57
CA ALA A 35 -25.88 1.86 2.37
C ALA A 35 -25.92 0.33 2.37
N MET A 36 -24.81 -0.35 2.67
CA MET A 36 -24.77 -1.82 2.77
C MET A 36 -25.68 -2.35 3.87
N ARG A 37 -25.82 -1.63 4.99
CA ARG A 37 -26.67 -2.05 6.12
C ARG A 37 -28.16 -2.06 5.76
N TYR A 38 -28.58 -1.18 4.88
CA TYR A 38 -29.96 -1.03 4.42
C TYR A 38 -30.13 -1.52 2.98
N GLU A 39 -29.22 -2.35 2.47
CA GLU A 39 -29.31 -2.94 1.13
C GLU A 39 -29.52 -1.90 0.01
N PHE A 40 -28.93 -0.71 0.19
CA PHE A 40 -29.06 0.46 -0.67
C PHE A 40 -30.46 1.12 -0.71
N GLU A 41 -31.38 0.70 0.15
CA GLU A 41 -32.67 1.36 0.40
C GLU A 41 -32.49 2.56 1.35
N LEU A 42 -32.01 3.68 0.80
CA LEU A 42 -31.67 4.86 1.60
C LEU A 42 -32.87 5.49 2.34
N GLU A 43 -34.08 5.26 1.86
CA GLU A 43 -35.32 5.76 2.48
C GLU A 43 -35.66 5.04 3.80
N MET A 44 -35.14 3.83 4.00
CA MET A 44 -35.38 3.02 5.20
C MET A 44 -34.45 3.38 6.37
N ILE A 45 -33.51 4.32 6.14
CA ILE A 45 -32.53 4.74 7.13
C ILE A 45 -33.22 5.67 8.16
N PRO A 46 -33.24 5.31 9.46
CA PRO A 46 -33.81 6.18 10.48
C PRO A 46 -33.04 7.49 10.63
N ASP A 47 -33.76 8.62 10.70
CA ASP A 47 -33.16 9.96 10.80
C ASP A 47 -32.25 10.12 12.00
N TYR A 48 -32.60 9.55 13.16
CA TYR A 48 -31.75 9.62 14.36
C TYR A 48 -30.37 8.99 14.12
N PHE A 49 -30.31 7.95 13.28
CA PHE A 49 -29.08 7.26 12.95
C PHE A 49 -28.23 8.08 11.98
N LEU A 50 -28.84 8.55 10.90
CA LEU A 50 -28.18 9.39 9.89
C LEU A 50 -27.65 10.69 10.51
N ASN A 51 -28.45 11.35 11.35
CA ASN A 51 -28.05 12.57 12.05
C ASN A 51 -26.89 12.35 13.02
N THR A 52 -26.87 11.21 13.73
CA THR A 52 -25.75 10.86 14.62
C THR A 52 -24.45 10.70 13.82
N ILE A 53 -24.50 9.99 12.69
CA ILE A 53 -23.33 9.82 11.81
C ILE A 53 -22.87 11.16 11.24
N ILE A 54 -23.77 11.93 10.61
CA ILE A 54 -23.44 13.21 9.96
C ILE A 54 -22.85 14.19 10.97
N ARG A 55 -23.41 14.28 12.17
CA ARG A 55 -22.92 15.17 13.23
C ARG A 55 -21.52 14.79 13.71
N PHE A 56 -21.22 13.50 13.81
CA PHE A 56 -19.91 13.03 14.25
C PHE A 56 -18.88 12.98 13.10
N LEU A 57 -19.32 12.99 11.84
CA LEU A 57 -18.47 12.82 10.66
C LEU A 57 -17.29 13.81 10.57
N PRO A 58 -17.44 15.12 10.83
CA PRO A 58 -16.31 16.04 10.82
C PRO A 58 -15.25 15.69 11.86
N PHE A 59 -15.67 15.30 13.08
CA PHE A 59 -14.77 14.86 14.14
C PHE A 59 -14.07 13.55 13.76
N ASN A 60 -14.82 12.62 13.16
CA ASN A 60 -14.28 11.35 12.68
C ASN A 60 -13.17 11.56 11.64
N VAL A 61 -13.36 12.49 10.69
CA VAL A 61 -12.34 12.85 9.70
C VAL A 61 -11.09 13.39 10.41
N LEU A 62 -11.24 14.37 11.31
CA LEU A 62 -10.10 14.97 12.01
C LEU A 62 -9.32 13.95 12.85
N ILE A 63 -10.02 13.11 13.60
CA ILE A 63 -9.43 12.03 14.40
C ILE A 63 -8.68 11.05 13.51
N THR A 64 -9.30 10.61 12.40
CA THR A 64 -8.67 9.66 11.47
C THR A 64 -7.41 10.24 10.85
N LEU A 65 -7.43 11.51 10.43
CA LEU A 65 -6.25 12.18 9.90
C LEU A 65 -5.14 12.30 10.96
N ALA A 66 -5.49 12.59 12.22
CA ALA A 66 -4.53 12.65 13.32
C ALA A 66 -3.88 11.27 13.60
N ILE A 67 -4.67 10.20 13.58
CA ILE A 67 -4.17 8.83 13.70
C ILE A 67 -3.22 8.51 12.54
N PHE A 68 -3.64 8.76 11.29
CA PHE A 68 -2.81 8.50 10.11
C PHE A 68 -1.51 9.30 10.13
N TYR A 69 -1.55 10.53 10.67
CA TYR A 69 -0.35 11.34 10.88
C TYR A 69 0.58 10.71 11.92
N PHE A 70 0.06 10.25 13.07
CA PHE A 70 0.84 9.58 14.12
C PHE A 70 1.50 8.29 13.63
N PHE A 71 0.77 7.50 12.84
CA PHE A 71 1.28 6.29 12.17
C PHE A 71 2.17 6.59 10.95
N LYS A 72 2.52 7.87 10.72
CA LYS A 72 3.44 8.33 9.67
C LYS A 72 3.00 7.95 8.25
N MET A 73 1.70 7.78 8.02
CA MET A 73 1.15 7.32 6.72
C MET A 73 1.41 8.30 5.57
N TYR A 74 1.64 9.59 5.88
CA TYR A 74 1.96 10.64 4.90
C TYR A 74 3.48 10.85 4.68
N ASN A 75 4.31 10.21 5.50
CA ASN A 75 5.76 10.29 5.40
C ASN A 75 6.36 9.02 4.76
N SER A 76 5.62 7.92 4.79
CA SER A 76 5.97 6.68 4.09
C SER A 76 6.15 6.91 2.59
N LEU A 77 7.34 6.61 2.09
CA LEU A 77 7.57 6.42 0.67
C LEU A 77 7.09 5.02 0.32
N TRP A 78 5.80 4.89 0.03
CA TRP A 78 5.14 3.66 -0.42
C TRP A 78 5.83 2.84 -1.53
N ALA A 79 6.83 3.41 -2.20
CA ALA A 79 7.69 2.68 -3.14
C ALA A 79 8.61 1.65 -2.46
N PHE A 80 8.89 1.84 -1.16
CA PHE A 80 9.77 0.97 -0.35
C PHE A 80 9.02 0.34 0.82
N ALA A 81 7.68 0.32 0.76
CA ALA A 81 6.82 -0.20 1.81
C ALA A 81 7.15 -1.67 2.12
N GLY A 82 7.73 -1.87 3.30
CA GLY A 82 7.93 -3.17 3.92
C GLY A 82 6.75 -3.61 4.78
N GLU A 83 6.98 -4.62 5.59
CA GLU A 83 5.98 -5.21 6.49
C GLU A 83 5.44 -4.21 7.53
N THR A 84 6.31 -3.33 8.05
CA THR A 84 5.95 -2.33 9.08
C THR A 84 4.94 -1.29 8.58
N GLU A 85 5.01 -0.90 7.32
CA GLU A 85 4.05 0.05 6.75
C GLU A 85 2.66 -0.59 6.57
N LEU A 86 2.62 -1.86 6.20
CA LEU A 86 1.37 -2.62 6.14
C LEU A 86 0.73 -2.75 7.52
N GLN A 87 1.52 -3.07 8.55
CA GLN A 87 1.05 -3.10 9.93
C GLN A 87 0.49 -1.75 10.38
N ASN A 88 1.18 -0.65 10.07
CA ASN A 88 0.71 0.70 10.38
C ASN A 88 -0.64 1.02 9.75
N VAL A 89 -0.90 0.58 8.51
CA VAL A 89 -2.20 0.77 7.85
C VAL A 89 -3.30 0.04 8.57
N ILE A 90 -3.06 -1.25 8.86
CA ILE A 90 -4.04 -2.11 9.51
C ILE A 90 -4.38 -1.54 10.89
N VAL A 91 -3.37 -1.30 11.73
CA VAL A 91 -3.56 -0.82 13.10
C VAL A 91 -4.21 0.56 13.12
N SER A 92 -3.79 1.48 12.25
CA SER A 92 -4.37 2.83 12.20
C SER A 92 -5.83 2.83 11.75
N CYS A 93 -6.21 2.00 10.77
CA CYS A 93 -7.60 1.87 10.32
C CYS A 93 -8.49 1.26 11.41
N PHE A 94 -8.03 0.19 12.08
CA PHE A 94 -8.78 -0.41 13.18
C PHE A 94 -8.89 0.53 14.39
N LEU A 95 -7.84 1.28 14.72
CA LEU A 95 -7.88 2.29 15.78
C LEU A 95 -8.86 3.42 15.43
N SER A 96 -8.85 3.92 14.19
CA SER A 96 -9.82 4.90 13.70
C SER A 96 -11.25 4.36 13.80
N ALA A 97 -11.50 3.13 13.36
CA ALA A 97 -12.81 2.50 13.43
C ALA A 97 -13.28 2.28 14.89
N ALA A 98 -12.39 1.88 15.79
CA ALA A 98 -12.71 1.74 17.20
C ALA A 98 -13.08 3.08 17.84
N ILE A 99 -12.29 4.13 17.59
CA ILE A 99 -12.60 5.48 18.09
C ILE A 99 -13.88 6.03 17.46
N ASN A 100 -14.14 5.73 16.18
CA ASN A 100 -15.40 6.07 15.54
C ASN A 100 -16.58 5.41 16.26
N GLY A 101 -16.49 4.11 16.53
CA GLY A 101 -17.53 3.37 17.23
C GLY A 101 -17.80 3.92 18.64
N ILE A 102 -16.74 4.22 19.40
CA ILE A 102 -16.85 4.86 20.71
C ILE A 102 -17.49 6.25 20.58
N GLY A 103 -17.04 7.05 19.63
CA GLY A 103 -17.54 8.41 19.40
C GLY A 103 -19.03 8.43 19.03
N LEU A 104 -19.49 7.52 18.18
CA LEU A 104 -20.91 7.37 17.83
C LEU A 104 -21.76 6.95 19.04
N ASN A 105 -21.23 6.10 19.92
CA ASN A 105 -21.93 5.71 21.14
C ASN A 105 -22.05 6.85 22.15
N ILE A 106 -21.06 7.74 22.23
CA ILE A 106 -21.08 8.92 23.12
C ILE A 106 -21.98 10.02 22.56
N THR A 107 -22.03 10.18 21.23
CA THR A 107 -22.76 11.27 20.56
C THR A 107 -24.18 10.91 20.12
N LYS A 108 -24.67 9.73 20.51
CA LYS A 108 -26.01 9.26 20.17
C LYS A 108 -27.09 10.25 20.65
N VAL A 109 -27.99 10.60 19.73
CA VAL A 109 -29.08 11.55 19.99
C VAL A 109 -30.25 10.88 20.72
N GLU A 110 -30.47 9.59 20.47
CA GLU A 110 -31.46 8.76 21.15
C GLU A 110 -30.79 7.67 21.98
N ALA A 111 -31.55 7.03 22.87
CA ALA A 111 -31.09 5.87 23.64
C ALA A 111 -30.71 4.66 22.75
N LYS A 112 -31.10 4.68 21.46
CA LYS A 112 -30.80 3.64 20.48
C LYS A 112 -29.38 3.78 19.93
N ALA A 113 -28.61 2.70 20.04
CA ALA A 113 -27.29 2.62 19.45
C ALA A 113 -27.37 2.46 17.92
N VAL A 114 -26.30 2.89 17.25
CA VAL A 114 -26.02 2.55 15.85
C VAL A 114 -25.98 1.02 15.71
N PRO A 115 -26.58 0.43 14.65
CA PRO A 115 -26.54 -1.03 14.45
C PRO A 115 -25.11 -1.57 14.42
N ASP A 116 -24.85 -2.68 15.12
CA ASP A 116 -23.49 -3.23 15.29
C ASP A 116 -22.77 -3.53 13.96
N SER A 117 -23.54 -3.97 12.98
CA SER A 117 -23.13 -4.18 11.60
C SER A 117 -22.51 -2.94 10.93
N TYR A 118 -22.92 -1.71 11.31
CA TYR A 118 -22.35 -0.49 10.75
C TYR A 118 -20.87 -0.36 11.12
N TYR A 119 -20.49 -0.67 12.36
CA TYR A 119 -19.08 -0.55 12.79
C TYR A 119 -18.18 -1.49 11.99
N PHE A 120 -18.64 -2.73 11.77
CA PHE A 120 -17.92 -3.70 10.94
C PHE A 120 -17.82 -3.24 9.48
N MET A 121 -18.94 -2.81 8.88
CA MET A 121 -18.97 -2.36 7.50
C MET A 121 -18.13 -1.09 7.29
N TYR A 122 -18.10 -0.18 8.26
CA TYR A 122 -17.25 1.01 8.25
C TYR A 122 -15.78 0.62 8.30
N ALA A 123 -15.38 -0.22 9.26
CA ALA A 123 -14.00 -0.67 9.40
C ALA A 123 -13.51 -1.38 8.13
N PHE A 124 -14.32 -2.29 7.58
CA PHE A 124 -14.02 -2.99 6.34
C PHE A 124 -13.87 -2.04 5.15
N SER A 125 -14.84 -1.14 4.95
CA SER A 125 -14.81 -0.17 3.86
C SER A 125 -13.62 0.78 3.95
N LEU A 126 -13.30 1.25 5.16
CA LEU A 126 -12.15 2.12 5.41
C LEU A 126 -10.84 1.41 5.07
N VAL A 127 -10.63 0.19 5.60
CA VAL A 127 -9.42 -0.61 5.29
C VAL A 127 -9.30 -0.83 3.79
N THR A 128 -10.37 -1.21 3.10
CA THR A 128 -10.35 -1.45 1.65
C THR A 128 -10.01 -0.19 0.86
N LEU A 129 -10.62 0.97 1.18
CA LEU A 129 -10.35 2.23 0.45
C LEU A 129 -8.92 2.74 0.66
N ILE A 130 -8.42 2.64 1.89
CA ILE A 130 -7.04 3.01 2.23
C ILE A 130 -6.05 2.02 1.62
N PHE A 131 -6.35 0.73 1.62
CA PHE A 131 -5.49 -0.25 0.95
C PHE A 131 -5.47 -0.03 -0.56
N ALA A 132 -6.62 0.24 -1.18
CA ALA A 132 -6.75 0.47 -2.62
C ALA A 132 -5.95 1.68 -3.11
N SER A 133 -6.01 2.83 -2.44
CA SER A 133 -5.20 4.01 -2.84
C SER A 133 -3.70 3.77 -2.74
N ARG A 134 -3.28 2.90 -1.82
CA ARG A 134 -1.87 2.73 -1.48
C ARG A 134 -1.25 1.63 -2.34
N PHE A 135 -1.98 0.54 -2.51
CA PHE A 135 -1.62 -0.54 -3.42
C PHE A 135 -1.66 -0.09 -4.88
N SER A 136 -2.65 0.70 -5.30
CA SER A 136 -2.73 1.22 -6.66
C SER A 136 -1.50 2.04 -7.01
N TYR A 137 -1.06 2.96 -6.13
CA TYR A 137 0.16 3.74 -6.37
C TYR A 137 1.40 2.84 -6.55
N ARG A 138 1.58 1.82 -5.70
CA ARG A 138 2.69 0.84 -5.83
C ARG A 138 2.60 0.09 -7.15
N PHE A 139 1.41 -0.38 -7.51
CA PHE A 139 1.17 -1.15 -8.72
C PHE A 139 1.44 -0.33 -9.99
N PHE A 140 0.90 0.88 -10.09
CA PHE A 140 1.14 1.77 -11.24
C PHE A 140 2.61 2.17 -11.37
N ARG A 141 3.28 2.49 -10.25
CA ARG A 141 4.72 2.82 -10.28
C ARG A 141 5.57 1.62 -10.67
N SER A 142 5.30 0.44 -10.12
CA SER A 142 6.03 -0.79 -10.46
C SER A 142 5.82 -1.16 -11.94
N ARG A 143 4.61 -0.99 -12.48
CA ARG A 143 4.35 -1.18 -13.91
C ARG A 143 5.10 -0.18 -14.77
N LYS A 144 5.08 1.11 -14.42
CA LYS A 144 5.84 2.15 -15.13
C LYS A 144 7.34 1.83 -15.14
N HIS A 145 7.88 1.39 -14.01
CA HIS A 145 9.27 0.97 -13.89
C HIS A 145 9.57 -0.23 -14.79
N LYS A 146 8.77 -1.30 -14.72
CA LYS A 146 8.92 -2.47 -15.61
C LYS A 146 8.85 -2.11 -17.10
N LEU A 147 8.00 -1.16 -17.49
CA LEU A 147 7.90 -0.68 -18.86
C LEU A 147 9.16 0.09 -19.29
N GLN A 148 9.73 0.91 -18.39
CA GLN A 148 11.01 1.60 -18.64
C GLN A 148 12.17 0.60 -18.74
N ASN A 149 12.25 -0.37 -17.81
CA ASN A 149 13.24 -1.44 -17.84
C ASN A 149 13.11 -2.37 -19.06
N LYS A 150 11.96 -2.42 -19.74
CA LYS A 150 11.82 -3.19 -20.98
C LYS A 150 12.69 -2.64 -22.13
N HIS A 151 13.13 -1.37 -22.02
CA HIS A 151 14.08 -0.75 -22.94
C HIS A 151 15.55 -0.94 -22.53
N ASN A 152 15.83 -1.68 -21.45
CA ASN A 152 17.18 -1.97 -21.01
C ASN A 152 17.88 -2.93 -21.97
N THR A 153 19.09 -2.57 -22.37
CA THR A 153 19.84 -3.26 -23.43
C THR A 153 20.78 -4.33 -22.91
N THR A 154 21.18 -4.28 -21.63
CA THR A 154 22.22 -5.18 -21.10
C THR A 154 21.59 -6.32 -20.30
N ARG A 155 21.75 -7.56 -20.78
CA ARG A 155 21.32 -8.76 -20.04
C ARG A 155 22.45 -9.21 -19.13
N VAL A 156 22.13 -9.58 -17.89
CA VAL A 156 23.13 -10.02 -16.91
C VAL A 156 22.72 -11.32 -16.25
N MET A 157 23.72 -12.15 -15.96
CA MET A 157 23.60 -13.35 -15.14
C MET A 157 24.08 -13.04 -13.73
N ILE A 158 23.35 -13.49 -12.72
CA ILE A 158 23.80 -13.38 -11.33
C ILE A 158 24.30 -14.75 -10.86
N ILE A 159 25.54 -14.79 -10.37
CA ILE A 159 26.14 -15.99 -9.78
C ILE A 159 26.10 -15.84 -8.27
N GLY A 160 25.40 -16.75 -7.60
CA GLY A 160 25.11 -16.75 -6.17
C GLY A 160 23.67 -16.30 -5.88
N ALA A 161 22.84 -17.24 -5.44
CA ALA A 161 21.45 -17.05 -4.98
C ALA A 161 21.39 -16.88 -3.45
N GLY A 162 22.39 -16.23 -2.86
CA GLY A 162 22.41 -15.86 -1.44
C GLY A 162 21.87 -14.44 -1.19
N ASP A 163 22.00 -13.96 0.05
CA ASP A 163 21.49 -12.63 0.44
C ASP A 163 22.15 -11.48 -0.34
N ALA A 164 23.44 -11.60 -0.65
CA ALA A 164 24.16 -10.64 -1.49
C ALA A 164 23.60 -10.61 -2.92
N GLY A 165 23.36 -11.79 -3.51
CA GLY A 165 22.75 -11.92 -4.84
C GLY A 165 21.33 -11.33 -4.86
N ASN A 166 20.50 -11.65 -3.86
CA ASN A 166 19.16 -11.08 -3.71
C ASN A 166 19.21 -9.54 -3.60
N SER A 167 20.17 -8.99 -2.87
CA SER A 167 20.35 -7.54 -2.73
C SER A 167 20.72 -6.86 -4.05
N ILE A 168 21.65 -7.44 -4.81
CA ILE A 168 22.05 -6.95 -6.14
C ILE A 168 20.87 -7.02 -7.12
N ILE A 169 20.16 -8.15 -7.15
CA ILE A 169 18.98 -8.33 -8.00
C ILE A 169 17.92 -7.27 -7.65
N LYS A 170 17.67 -7.07 -6.36
CA LYS A 170 16.71 -6.06 -5.89
C LYS A 170 17.11 -4.65 -6.34
N GLU A 171 18.38 -4.30 -6.29
CA GLU A 171 18.88 -3.00 -6.77
C GLU A 171 18.70 -2.86 -8.29
N ILE A 172 19.08 -3.87 -9.08
CA ILE A 172 18.92 -3.86 -10.55
C ILE A 172 17.44 -3.74 -10.95
N VAL A 173 16.55 -4.45 -10.25
CA VAL A 173 15.11 -4.47 -10.54
C VAL A 173 14.41 -3.20 -10.04
N THR A 174 14.90 -2.55 -8.98
CA THR A 174 14.22 -1.40 -8.37
C THR A 174 14.79 -0.06 -8.86
N SER A 175 16.04 -0.02 -9.31
CA SER A 175 16.72 1.20 -9.74
C SER A 175 16.12 1.75 -11.04
N ASN A 176 15.74 3.03 -11.05
CA ASN A 176 15.28 3.75 -12.26
C ASN A 176 16.43 4.02 -13.25
N PHE A 177 17.68 3.82 -12.84
CA PHE A 177 18.88 4.18 -13.61
C PHE A 177 19.64 2.95 -14.12
N SER A 178 19.20 1.74 -13.75
CA SER A 178 19.81 0.52 -14.25
C SER A 178 19.42 0.31 -15.71
N THR A 179 20.42 0.09 -16.57
CA THR A 179 20.24 -0.37 -17.96
C THR A 179 20.32 -1.90 -18.07
N MET A 180 20.36 -2.60 -16.93
CA MET A 180 20.54 -4.04 -16.85
C MET A 180 19.20 -4.75 -16.64
N THR A 181 19.09 -5.96 -17.19
CA THR A 181 18.01 -6.91 -16.92
C THR A 181 18.61 -8.24 -16.48
N VAL A 182 18.26 -8.71 -15.28
CA VAL A 182 18.72 -10.01 -14.81
C VAL A 182 17.96 -11.11 -15.55
N ALA A 183 18.68 -11.91 -16.35
CA ALA A 183 18.08 -12.95 -17.17
C ALA A 183 17.92 -14.27 -16.42
N CYS A 184 18.92 -14.66 -15.63
CA CYS A 184 18.92 -15.89 -14.85
C CYS A 184 19.88 -15.82 -13.65
N ILE A 185 19.70 -16.77 -12.72
CA ILE A 185 20.55 -16.93 -11.55
C ILE A 185 21.20 -18.32 -11.57
N ILE A 186 22.46 -18.39 -11.18
CA ILE A 186 23.24 -19.62 -11.00
C ILE A 186 23.64 -19.74 -9.52
N ASP A 187 23.47 -20.91 -8.92
CA ASP A 187 23.94 -21.21 -7.55
C ASP A 187 24.28 -22.69 -7.46
N ASP A 188 25.39 -23.03 -6.81
CA ASP A 188 25.83 -24.43 -6.67
C ASP A 188 24.96 -25.24 -5.70
N ASP A 189 24.19 -24.58 -4.85
CA ASP A 189 23.25 -25.21 -3.93
C ASP A 189 22.04 -25.77 -4.69
N LYS A 190 22.04 -27.10 -4.85
CA LYS A 190 20.97 -27.87 -5.49
C LYS A 190 19.60 -27.64 -4.88
N THR A 191 19.51 -27.27 -3.60
CA THR A 191 18.22 -27.01 -2.93
C THR A 191 17.52 -25.78 -3.50
N LYS A 192 18.27 -24.87 -4.13
CA LYS A 192 17.74 -23.63 -4.71
C LYS A 192 17.36 -23.77 -6.18
N TRP A 193 17.72 -24.87 -6.85
CA TRP A 193 17.47 -25.03 -8.27
C TRP A 193 15.97 -25.07 -8.57
N GLY A 194 15.54 -24.32 -9.58
CA GLY A 194 14.13 -24.15 -9.93
C GLY A 194 13.36 -23.18 -9.03
N SER A 195 13.95 -22.72 -7.92
CA SER A 195 13.38 -21.66 -7.10
C SER A 195 13.48 -20.29 -7.79
N PHE A 196 12.80 -19.30 -7.23
CA PHE A 196 12.75 -17.94 -7.76
C PHE A 196 13.20 -16.92 -6.72
N ILE A 197 14.03 -15.98 -7.13
CA ILE A 197 14.41 -14.80 -6.34
C ILE A 197 13.94 -13.56 -7.10
N GLN A 198 13.10 -12.75 -6.46
CA GLN A 198 12.47 -11.56 -7.08
C GLN A 198 11.77 -11.85 -8.43
N GLY A 199 11.29 -13.09 -8.61
CA GLY A 199 10.64 -13.55 -9.85
C GLY A 199 11.59 -14.05 -10.95
N ILE A 200 12.91 -14.11 -10.70
CA ILE A 200 13.92 -14.65 -11.62
C ILE A 200 14.31 -16.06 -11.16
N LYS A 201 14.41 -16.99 -12.12
CA LYS A 201 14.65 -18.42 -11.85
C LYS A 201 16.13 -18.71 -11.59
N VAL A 202 16.39 -19.58 -10.60
CA VAL A 202 17.70 -20.24 -10.41
C VAL A 202 17.75 -21.47 -11.33
N ILE A 203 18.66 -21.45 -12.31
CA ILE A 203 18.67 -22.44 -13.39
C ILE A 203 19.43 -23.72 -13.01
N GLY A 204 20.54 -23.58 -12.28
CA GLY A 204 21.41 -24.69 -11.90
C GLY A 204 22.72 -24.19 -11.30
N GLY A 205 23.71 -25.08 -11.23
CA GLY A 205 25.04 -24.77 -10.72
C GLY A 205 25.96 -24.19 -11.78
N ARG A 206 27.23 -24.00 -11.41
CA ARG A 206 28.27 -23.41 -12.28
C ARG A 206 28.43 -24.10 -13.64
N GLU A 207 28.07 -25.38 -13.75
CA GLU A 207 28.09 -26.15 -15.00
C GLU A 207 27.15 -25.59 -16.07
N LYS A 208 26.09 -24.88 -15.65
CA LYS A 208 25.10 -24.26 -16.55
C LYS A 208 25.50 -22.87 -17.03
N ILE A 209 26.62 -22.31 -16.58
CA ILE A 209 27.01 -20.92 -16.90
C ILE A 209 27.16 -20.71 -18.41
N LEU A 210 27.94 -21.56 -19.11
CA LEU A 210 28.18 -21.41 -20.55
C LEU A 210 26.87 -21.58 -21.35
N GLU A 211 26.10 -22.62 -21.04
CA GLU A 211 24.78 -22.86 -21.65
C GLU A 211 23.84 -21.67 -21.46
N CYS A 212 23.79 -21.10 -20.25
CA CYS A 212 22.95 -19.94 -19.97
C CYS A 212 23.45 -18.66 -20.65
N ALA A 213 24.77 -18.47 -20.78
CA ALA A 213 25.33 -17.31 -21.47
C ALA A 213 24.88 -17.28 -22.94
N ASP A 214 24.93 -18.43 -23.61
CA ASP A 214 24.46 -18.59 -24.99
C ASP A 214 22.94 -18.41 -25.10
N VAL A 215 22.17 -19.14 -24.28
CA VAL A 215 20.69 -19.15 -24.33
C VAL A 215 20.09 -17.77 -24.05
N TYR A 216 20.67 -17.03 -23.09
CA TYR A 216 20.15 -15.72 -22.70
C TYR A 216 20.85 -14.55 -23.39
N SER A 217 21.88 -14.80 -24.18
CA SER A 217 22.70 -13.79 -24.89
C SER A 217 23.27 -12.75 -23.92
N ILE A 218 24.10 -13.24 -23.00
CA ILE A 218 24.75 -12.47 -21.92
C ILE A 218 26.20 -12.18 -22.28
#